data_AF-A0A6N8B6U7-F1
#
_entry.id   AF-A0A6N8B6U7-F1
#
_cell.length_a   1.000
_cell.length_b   1.000
_cell.length_c   1.000
_cell.angle_alpha   90.00
_cell.angle_beta   90.00
_cell.angle_gamma   90.00
#
_symmetry.space_group_name_H-M   'P 1'
#
loop_
_entity.id
_entity.type
_entity.pdbx_description
1 polymer ?
#
loop_
_entity_poly.entity_id
_entity_poly.type
_entity_poly.pdbx_seq_one_letter_code
_entity_poly.pdbx_strand_id
1 'polypeptide(L)' 'MNMEQNIFESLHGLKDPETGNDLQINKMDVDEEGNIILFINSSSEDTNYTSVEKEIAQRVLAFEGVKQVQVRFQ' A
#
# COMPACT_ATOMS: atom_id res chain seq x y z
N MET A 1 -17.64 -6.78 7.10
CA MET A 1 -16.89 -5.55 6.80
C MET A 1 -15.74 -5.94 5.89
N ASN A 2 -15.57 -5.27 4.74
CA ASN A 2 -14.53 -5.64 3.77
C ASN A 2 -13.17 -5.12 4.25
N MET A 3 -12.32 -6.03 4.71
CA MET A 3 -10.93 -5.76 5.12
C MET A 3 -10.19 -4.92 4.07
N GLU A 4 -10.44 -5.22 2.80
CA GLU A 4 -9.86 -4.48 1.68
C GLU A 4 -10.24 -3.00 1.70
N GLN A 5 -11.53 -2.66 1.85
CA GLN A 5 -11.95 -1.26 1.92
C GLN A 5 -11.32 -0.53 3.11
N ASN A 6 -11.25 -1.18 4.27
CA ASN A 6 -10.64 -0.57 5.44
C ASN A 6 -9.14 -0.29 5.23
N ILE A 7 -8.43 -1.18 4.51
CA ILE A 7 -7.03 -0.97 4.13
C ILE A 7 -6.93 0.20 3.16
N PHE A 8 -7.75 0.25 2.11
CA PHE A 8 -7.77 1.37 1.16
C PHE A 8 -8.03 2.70 1.87
N GLU A 9 -8.99 2.76 2.79
CA GLU A 9 -9.25 3.96 3.59
C GLU A 9 -8.08 4.33 4.51
N SER A 10 -7.39 3.34 5.09
CA SER A 10 -6.22 3.58 5.94
C SER A 10 -5.02 4.13 5.16
N LEU A 11 -4.90 3.75 3.89
CA LEU A 11 -3.84 4.22 3.00
C LEU A 11 -4.23 5.50 2.25
N HIS A 12 -5.52 5.84 2.22
CA HIS A 12 -6.02 7.07 1.62
C HIS A 12 -5.42 8.30 2.32
N GLY A 13 -4.86 9.22 1.54
CA GLY A 13 -4.18 10.42 2.02
C GLY A 13 -2.66 10.28 2.19
N LEU A 14 -2.09 9.11 1.94
CA LEU A 14 -0.65 8.99 1.74
C LEU A 14 -0.24 9.76 0.49
N LYS A 15 0.82 10.55 0.60
CA LYS A 15 1.34 11.35 -0.50
C LYS A 15 2.53 10.68 -1.17
N ASP A 16 2.55 10.76 -2.48
CA ASP A 16 3.71 10.48 -3.31
C ASP A 16 4.81 11.50 -2.96
N PRO A 17 5.99 11.06 -2.50
CA PRO A 17 7.04 11.95 -2.01
C PRO A 17 7.70 12.76 -3.13
N GLU A 18 7.53 12.37 -4.39
CA GLU A 18 8.07 13.08 -5.54
C GLU A 18 7.13 14.21 -6.00
N THR A 19 5.86 13.87 -6.23
CA THR A 19 4.88 14.77 -6.81
C THR A 19 4.04 15.52 -5.77
N GLY A 20 4.01 15.02 -4.53
CA GLY A 20 3.16 15.54 -3.45
C GLY A 20 1.67 15.21 -3.62
N ASN A 21 1.30 14.45 -4.66
CA ASN A 21 -0.07 14.02 -4.92
C ASN A 21 -0.44 12.80 -4.07
N ASP A 22 -1.73 12.48 -3.98
CA ASP A 22 -2.16 11.24 -3.33
C ASP A 22 -1.64 10.00 -4.07
N LEU A 23 -1.13 9.03 -3.32
CA LEU A 23 -0.73 7.73 -3.88
C LEU A 23 -1.95 7.04 -4.47
N GLN A 24 -1.81 6.62 -5.72
CA GLN A 24 -2.86 5.87 -6.41
C GLN A 24 -2.59 4.38 -6.28
N ILE A 25 -3.32 3.74 -5.38
CA ILE A 25 -3.34 2.28 -5.28
C ILE A 25 -4.19 1.75 -6.43
N ASN A 26 -3.53 1.10 -7.38
CA ASN A 26 -4.15 0.58 -8.60
C ASN A 26 -4.86 -0.74 -8.32
N LYS A 27 -4.20 -1.65 -7.59
CA LYS A 27 -4.73 -2.96 -7.26
C LYS A 27 -4.22 -3.42 -5.89
N MET A 28 -5.04 -4.18 -5.18
CA MET A 28 -4.63 -4.96 -4.03
C MET A 28 -4.97 -6.43 -4.28
N ASP A 29 -4.05 -7.32 -3.94
CA ASP A 29 -4.22 -8.77 -4.03
C ASP A 29 -4.04 -9.34 -2.63
N VAL A 30 -5.00 -10.13 -2.17
CA VAL A 30 -4.99 -10.75 -0.84
C VAL A 30 -5.11 -12.25 -1.02
N ASP A 31 -4.10 -12.96 -0.51
CA ASP A 31 -4.04 -14.42 -0.54
C ASP A 31 -4.75 -15.03 0.69
N GLU A 32 -5.10 -16.31 0.58
CA GLU A 32 -5.80 -17.09 1.60
C GLU A 32 -4.99 -17.24 2.91
N GLU A 33 -3.66 -17.09 2.87
CA GLU A 33 -2.80 -17.10 4.06
C GLU A 33 -2.69 -15.73 4.75
N GLY A 34 -3.33 -14.70 4.20
CA GLY A 34 -3.27 -13.33 4.72
C GLY A 34 -2.07 -12.53 4.22
N ASN A 35 -1.47 -12.94 3.10
CA ASN A 35 -0.44 -12.17 2.42
C ASN A 35 -1.09 -11.13 1.50
N ILE A 36 -0.64 -9.88 1.61
CA ILE A 36 -1.19 -8.76 0.84
C ILE A 36 -0.12 -8.19 -0.09
N ILE A 37 -0.50 -8.01 -1.36
CA ILE A 37 0.33 -7.35 -2.37
C ILE A 37 -0.41 -6.09 -2.84
N LEU A 38 0.20 -4.94 -2.62
CA LEU A 38 -0.31 -3.63 -3.05
C LEU A 38 0.44 -3.17 -4.29
N PHE A 39 -0.31 -2.83 -5.32
CA PHE A 39 0.20 -2.25 -6.56
C PHE A 39 -0.13 -0.77 -6.59
N ILE A 40 0.90 0.07 -6.61
CA ILE A 40 0.79 1.51 -6.54
C ILE A 40 1.35 2.08 -7.83
N ASN A 41 0.62 3.00 -8.46
CA ASN A 41 1.17 3.75 -9.58
C ASN A 41 2.15 4.78 -9.02
N SER A 42 3.42 4.62 -9.39
CA SER A 42 4.46 5.63 -9.18
C SER A 42 4.50 6.58 -10.37
N SER A 43 4.89 7.82 -10.11
CA SER A 43 5.13 8.78 -11.19
C SER A 43 6.52 8.63 -11.81
N SER A 44 7.47 8.03 -11.07
CA SER A 44 8.84 7.78 -11.54
C SER A 44 9.44 6.51 -10.95
N GLU A 45 10.20 5.78 -11.76
CA GLU A 45 10.93 4.56 -11.38
C GLU A 45 12.17 4.85 -10.48
N ASP A 46 12.73 6.05 -10.56
CA ASP A 46 13.92 6.47 -9.80
C ASP A 46 13.61 6.99 -8.38
N THR A 47 12.34 7.15 -8.02
CA THR A 47 11.98 7.68 -6.70
C THR A 47 12.12 6.64 -5.61
N ASN A 48 12.80 7.03 -4.53
CA ASN A 48 12.97 6.18 -3.37
C ASN A 48 11.70 6.16 -2.52
N TYR A 49 10.85 5.18 -2.78
CA TYR A 49 9.61 4.96 -2.04
C TYR A 49 9.81 4.19 -0.71
N THR A 50 11.04 3.89 -0.29
CA THR A 50 11.31 3.08 0.91
C THR A 50 10.58 3.58 2.16
N SER A 51 10.46 4.90 2.35
CA SER A 51 9.74 5.48 3.48
C SER A 51 8.24 5.23 3.40
N VAL A 52 7.67 5.42 2.20
CA VAL A 52 6.26 5.18 1.91
C VAL A 52 5.93 3.69 2.04
N GLU A 53 6.75 2.82 1.48
CA GLU A 53 6.62 1.36 1.60
C GLU A 53 6.50 0.90 3.03
N LYS A 54 7.40 1.39 3.89
CA LYS A 54 7.38 1.07 5.32
C LYS A 54 6.10 1.56 5.98
N GLU A 55 5.67 2.77 5.68
CA GLU A 55 4.46 3.33 6.27
C GLU A 55 3.21 2.54 5.84
N ILE A 56 3.11 2.21 4.56
CA ILE A 56 2.03 1.36 4.02
C ILE A 56 2.05 -0.01 4.70
N ALA A 57 3.21 -0.67 4.70
CA ALA A 57 3.36 -1.98 5.32
C ALA A 57 2.96 -1.96 6.79
N GLN A 58 3.36 -0.93 7.56
CA GLN A 58 2.98 -0.80 8.96
C GLN A 58 1.47 -0.61 9.15
N ARG A 59 0.82 0.23 8.34
CA ARG A 59 -0.64 0.44 8.42
C ARG A 59 -1.40 -0.83 8.07
N VAL A 60 -0.98 -1.54 7.03
CA VAL A 60 -1.66 -2.76 6.57
C VAL A 60 -1.39 -3.94 7.51
N LEU A 61 -0.18 -4.10 8.02
CA LEU A 61 0.16 -5.14 9.02
C LEU A 61 -0.59 -4.96 10.35
N ALA A 62 -1.13 -3.76 10.63
CA ALA A 62 -1.95 -3.53 11.82
C ALA A 62 -3.35 -4.17 11.73
N PHE A 63 -3.78 -4.62 10.55
CA PHE A 63 -5.07 -5.28 10.37
C PHE A 63 -5.01 -6.76 10.79
N GLU A 64 -6.02 -7.19 11.54
CA GLU A 64 -6.14 -8.59 11.96
C GLU A 64 -6.29 -9.50 10.74
N GLY A 65 -5.48 -10.56 10.67
CA GLY A 65 -5.43 -11.49 9.54
C GLY A 65 -4.34 -11.21 8.51
N VAL A 66 -3.66 -10.06 8.57
CA VAL A 66 -2.50 -9.79 7.70
C VAL A 66 -1.25 -10.43 8.27
N LYS A 67 -0.57 -11.26 7.47
CA LYS A 67 0.72 -11.87 7.82
C LYS A 67 1.90 -11.16 7.18
N GLN A 68 1.76 -10.77 5.93
CA GLN A 68 2.81 -10.12 5.16
C GLN A 68 2.22 -9.06 4.25
N VAL A 69 2.98 -7.99 4.03
CA VAL A 69 2.63 -6.93 3.07
C VAL A 69 3.80 -6.72 2.13
N GLN A 70 3.53 -6.77 0.83
CA GLN A 70 4.44 -6.35 -0.21
C GLN A 70 3.85 -5.15 -0.95
N VAL A 71 4.70 -4.17 -1.23
CA VAL A 71 4.33 -2.99 -2.01
C VAL A 71 5.12 -3.03 -3.30
N ARG A 72 4.44 -2.77 -4.42
CA ARG A 72 5.00 -2.77 -5.77
C ARG A 72 4.63 -1.45 -6.43
N PHE A 73 5.64 -0.65 -6.72
CA PHE A 73 5.49 0.55 -7.54
C PHE A 73 5.62 0.16 -9.01
N GLN A 74 4.71 0.68 -9.83
CA GLN A 74 4.64 0.48 -11.27
C GLN A 74 4.60 1.83 -11.99
#